data_AF-A0A847B7Z5-F1
#
_entry.id   AF-A0A847B7Z5-F1
#
_cell.length_a   1.000
_cell.length_b   1.000
_cell.length_c   1.000
_cell.angle_alpha   90.00
_cell.angle_beta   90.00
_cell.angle_gamma   90.00
#
_symmetry.space_group_name_H-M   'P 1'
#
loop_
_entity.id
_entity.type
_entity.pdbx_description
1 polymer ?
#
loop_
_entity_poly.entity_id
_entity_poly.type
_entity_poly.pdbx_seq_one_letter_code
_entity_poly.pdbx_strand_id
1 'polypeptide(L)'
;MSKIDKDDYVSIFLTPPSMKTLESRIRKRRSESEEIIQKRLDKAKSELGAGVNYDYIVVNDVLKKAAKAITDIIIDKIKENNEK
;
A
#
# COMPACT_ATOMS: atom_id res chain seq x y z
N MET A 1 -6.11 11.52 -22.30
CA MET A 1 -5.30 10.96 -21.20
C MET A 1 -4.32 9.99 -21.84
N SER A 2 -3.03 10.30 -21.89
CA SER A 2 -2.04 9.39 -22.48
C SER A 2 -2.06 8.07 -21.70
N LYS A 3 -2.00 6.94 -22.42
CA LYS A 3 -1.73 5.65 -21.80
C LYS A 3 -0.36 5.76 -21.14
N ILE A 4 -0.32 5.58 -19.83
CA ILE A 4 0.93 5.35 -19.12
C ILE A 4 1.30 3.90 -19.44
N ASP A 5 2.44 3.69 -20.10
CA ASP A 5 2.89 2.34 -20.40
C ASP A 5 3.37 1.66 -19.12
N LYS A 6 3.27 0.34 -19.08
CA LYS A 6 3.57 -0.44 -17.87
C LYS A 6 5.04 -0.32 -17.43
N ASP A 7 5.91 0.14 -18.32
CA ASP A 7 7.31 0.42 -18.03
C ASP A 7 7.56 1.81 -17.40
N ASP A 8 6.58 2.73 -17.45
CA ASP A 8 6.72 4.11 -16.95
C ASP A 8 6.39 4.23 -15.44
N TYR A 9 5.84 3.19 -14.82
CA TYR A 9 5.49 3.21 -13.40
C TYR A 9 5.77 1.87 -12.73
N VAL A 10 5.95 1.94 -11.40
CA VAL A 10 5.92 0.78 -10.52
C VAL A 10 4.78 0.95 -9.53
N SER A 11 3.93 -0.05 -9.41
CA SER A 11 2.78 -0.02 -8.53
C SER A 11 3.05 -0.87 -7.27
N ILE A 12 2.85 -0.26 -6.09
CA ILE A 12 3.08 -0.90 -4.79
C ILE A 12 1.80 -0.85 -3.95
N PHE A 13 1.28 -2.01 -3.59
CA PHE A 13 0.15 -2.16 -2.68
C PHE A 13 0.63 -2.22 -1.22
N LEU A 14 0.41 -1.15 -0.47
CA LEU A 14 0.79 -1.07 0.95
C LEU A 14 -0.37 -1.50 1.85
N THR A 15 -0.22 -2.66 2.50
CA THR A 15 -1.30 -3.26 3.31
C THR A 15 -0.88 -3.42 4.78
N PRO A 16 -1.78 -3.22 5.76
CA PRO A 16 -1.52 -3.63 7.14
C PRO A 16 -1.40 -5.16 7.27
N PRO A 17 -0.76 -5.68 8.34
CA PRO A 17 -0.62 -7.12 8.55
C PRO A 17 -1.97 -7.82 8.85
N SER A 18 -2.98 -7.07 9.30
CA SER A 18 -4.33 -7.59 9.52
C SER A 18 -5.36 -6.46 9.55
N MET A 19 -6.63 -6.82 9.34
CA MET A 19 -7.76 -5.90 9.52
C MET A 19 -7.86 -5.35 10.95
N LYS A 20 -7.53 -6.16 11.96
CA LYS A 20 -7.51 -5.73 13.36
C LYS A 20 -6.45 -4.65 13.60
N THR A 21 -5.27 -4.80 12.99
CA THR A 21 -4.21 -3.79 13.05
C THR A 21 -4.63 -2.51 12.33
N LEU A 22 -5.32 -2.63 11.19
CA LEU A 22 -5.86 -1.48 10.46
C LEU A 22 -6.84 -0.69 11.31
N GLU A 23 -7.83 -1.37 11.89
CA GLU A 23 -8.82 -0.79 12.78
C GLU A 23 -8.19 -0.08 13.97
N SER A 24 -7.25 -0.76 14.65
CA SER A 24 -6.52 -0.15 15.77
C SER A 24 -5.81 1.14 15.36
N ARG A 25 -5.18 1.17 14.17
CA ARG A 25 -4.48 2.36 13.65
C ARG A 25 -5.44 3.50 13.30
N ILE A 26 -6.59 3.20 12.68
CA ILE A 26 -7.61 4.21 12.37
C ILE A 26 -8.15 4.80 13.67
N ARG A 27 -8.57 3.97 14.61
CA ARG A 27 -9.11 4.40 15.92
C ARG A 27 -8.09 5.21 16.73
N LYS A 28 -6.81 4.85 16.68
CA LYS A 28 -5.74 5.58 17.39
C LYS A 28 -5.57 7.02 16.91
N ARG A 29 -5.98 7.36 15.68
CA ARG A 29 -5.93 8.75 15.19
C ARG A 29 -6.93 9.67 15.90
N ARG A 30 -7.91 9.12 16.64
CA ARG A 30 -8.89 9.83 17.50
C ARG A 30 -9.60 11.03 16.85
N SER A 31 -9.61 11.09 15.53
CA SER A 31 -10.04 12.26 14.75
C SER A 31 -11.32 12.03 13.96
N GLU A 32 -11.90 10.84 14.03
CA GLU A 32 -13.01 10.39 13.18
C GLU A 32 -14.14 9.81 14.04
N SER A 33 -15.39 9.99 13.60
CA SER A 33 -16.55 9.38 14.23
C SER A 33 -16.62 7.87 13.94
N GLU A 34 -17.36 7.13 14.76
CA GLU A 34 -17.52 5.67 14.60
C GLU A 34 -18.05 5.28 13.21
N GLU A 35 -18.99 6.07 12.67
CA GLU A 35 -19.56 5.84 11.35
C GLU A 35 -18.51 5.97 10.23
N ILE A 36 -17.60 6.94 10.35
CA ILE A 36 -16.50 7.14 9.39
C ILE A 36 -15.51 5.98 9.49
N ILE A 37 -15.16 5.57 10.71
CA ILE A 37 -14.25 4.44 10.96
C ILE A 37 -14.79 3.19 10.27
N GLN A 38 -16.08 2.91 10.43
CA GLN A 38 -16.69 1.71 9.86
C GLN A 38 -16.73 1.74 8.33
N LYS A 39 -17.10 2.88 7.73
CA LYS A 39 -17.04 3.07 6.26
C LYS A 39 -15.63 2.82 5.71
N ARG A 40 -14.59 3.27 6.41
CA ARG A 40 -13.19 3.06 6.00
C ARG A 40 -12.77 1.59 6.12
N LEU A 41 -13.22 0.89 7.16
CA LEU A 41 -12.94 -0.53 7.34
C LEU A 41 -13.63 -1.40 6.29
N ASP A 42 -14.89 -1.10 5.96
CA ASP A 42 -15.64 -1.83 4.95
C ASP A 42 -15.03 -1.61 3.56
N LYS A 43 -14.65 -0.37 3.25
CA LYS A 43 -13.89 -0.07 2.03
C LYS A 43 -12.58 -0.84 1.98
N ALA A 44 -11.80 -0.84 3.06
CA ALA A 44 -10.56 -1.60 3.11
C ALA A 44 -10.78 -3.11 2.90
N LYS A 45 -11.84 -3.68 3.47
CA LYS A 45 -12.22 -5.08 3.22
C LYS A 45 -12.52 -5.35 1.74
N SER A 46 -13.26 -4.48 1.08
CA SER A 46 -13.54 -4.63 -0.36
C SER A 46 -12.29 -4.50 -1.23
N GLU A 47 -11.29 -3.76 -0.78
CA GLU A 47 -10.05 -3.50 -1.50
C GLU A 47 -8.93 -4.50 -1.18
N LEU A 48 -9.07 -5.39 -0.19
CA LEU A 48 -8.04 -6.37 0.19
C LEU A 48 -7.59 -7.26 -0.98
N GLY A 49 -8.51 -7.58 -1.90
CA GLY A 49 -8.22 -8.37 -3.09
C GLY A 49 -7.52 -7.57 -4.21
N ALA A 50 -7.50 -6.25 -4.14
CA ALA A 50 -6.95 -5.40 -5.20
C ALA A 50 -5.43 -5.52 -5.34
N GLY A 51 -4.73 -6.04 -4.32
CA GLY A 51 -3.28 -6.23 -4.35
C GLY A 51 -2.78 -7.08 -5.53
N VAL A 52 -3.62 -7.95 -6.09
CA VAL A 52 -3.26 -8.77 -7.28
C VAL A 52 -3.04 -7.93 -8.54
N ASN A 53 -3.52 -6.69 -8.56
CA ASN A 53 -3.36 -5.76 -9.69
C ASN A 53 -2.12 -4.87 -9.58
N TYR A 54 -1.30 -5.05 -8.54
CA TYR A 54 -0.09 -4.26 -8.29
C TYR A 54 1.16 -5.12 -8.54
N ASP A 55 2.27 -4.48 -8.90
CA ASP A 55 3.54 -5.17 -9.17
C ASP A 55 4.16 -5.72 -7.88
N TYR A 56 3.97 -5.02 -6.76
CA TYR A 56 4.48 -5.41 -5.45
C TYR A 56 3.43 -5.27 -4.35
N ILE A 57 3.47 -6.17 -3.37
CA ILE A 57 2.70 -6.06 -2.12
C ILE A 57 3.66 -5.89 -0.95
N VAL A 58 3.50 -4.82 -0.18
CA VAL A 58 4.31 -4.53 1.01
C VAL A 58 3.42 -4.54 2.25
N VAL A 59 3.75 -5.41 3.21
CA VAL A 59 3.08 -5.45 4.51
C VAL A 59 3.68 -4.39 5.44
N ASN A 60 2.87 -3.41 5.80
CA ASN A 60 3.21 -2.36 6.74
C ASN A 60 2.93 -2.78 8.18
N ASP A 61 3.72 -3.71 8.71
CA ASP A 61 3.69 -4.05 10.14
C ASP A 61 4.56 -3.07 10.96
N VAL A 62 5.82 -2.91 10.54
CA VAL A 62 6.79 -2.00 11.16
C VAL A 62 7.20 -0.93 10.14
N LEU A 63 7.03 0.34 10.51
CA LEU A 63 7.30 1.50 9.64
C LEU A 63 8.69 1.42 8.97
N LYS A 64 9.75 1.17 9.75
CA LYS A 64 11.12 1.08 9.24
C LYS A 64 11.30 -0.05 8.23
N LYS A 65 10.66 -1.21 8.45
CA LYS A 65 10.74 -2.36 7.55
C LYS A 65 10.00 -2.09 6.25
N ALA A 66 8.80 -1.53 6.33
CA ALA A 66 7.99 -1.18 5.17
C ALA A 66 8.67 -0.09 4.32
N ALA A 67 9.20 0.96 4.96
CA ALA A 67 9.95 2.00 4.27
C ALA A 67 11.17 1.43 3.55
N LYS A 68 11.96 0.58 4.22
CA LYS A 68 13.11 -0.08 3.59
C LYS A 68 12.69 -0.93 2.39
N ALA A 69 11.65 -1.75 2.52
CA ALA A 69 11.17 -2.59 1.42
C ALA A 69 10.76 -1.74 0.19
N ILE A 70 10.03 -0.65 0.41
CA ILE A 70 9.65 0.28 -0.68
C ILE A 70 10.88 0.92 -1.31
N THR A 71 11.84 1.38 -0.50
CA THR A 71 13.09 1.97 -1.00
C THR A 71 13.88 0.98 -1.85
N ASP A 72 14.00 -0.27 -1.40
CA ASP A 72 14.72 -1.31 -2.13
C ASP A 72 14.03 -1.58 -3.49
N ILE A 73 12.69 -1.71 -3.52
CA ILE A 73 11.90 -1.87 -4.76
C ILE A 73 12.16 -0.71 -5.74
N ILE A 74 12.15 0.53 -5.26
CA ILE A 74 12.36 1.72 -6.11
C ILE A 74 13.79 1.75 -6.66
N ILE A 75 14.79 1.46 -5.82
CA ILE A 75 16.20 1.44 -6.23
C ILE A 75 16.42 0.39 -7.30
N ASP A 76 15.89 -0.82 -7.11
CA ASP A 76 16.06 -1.92 -8.05
C ASP A 76 15.38 -1.59 -9.39
N LYS A 77 14.18 -1.00 -9.36
CA LYS A 77 13.50 -0.55 -10.58
C LYS A 77 14.25 0.56 -11.33
N ILE A 78 14.87 1.49 -10.62
CA ILE A 78 15.71 2.54 -11.22
C ILE A 78 16.95 1.93 -11.90
N LYS A 79 17.58 0.93 -11.29
CA LYS A 79 18.74 0.24 -11.89
C LYS A 79 18.34 -0.50 -13.17
N GLU A 80 17.26 -1.27 -13.14
CA GLU A 80 16.73 -1.96 -14.32
C GLU A 80 16.49 -1.01 -15.51
N ASN A 81 16.01 0.21 -15.23
CA ASN A 81 15.77 1.21 -16.27
C ASN A 81 17.06 1.89 -16.78
N ASN A 82 18.11 1.98 -15.96
CA ASN A 82 19.40 2.57 -16.36
C ASN A 82 20.29 1.59 -17.14
N GLU A 83 20.03 0.29 -17.04
CA GLU A 83 20.76 -0.78 -17.74
C GLU A 83 20.12 -1.19 -19.08
N LYS A 84 18.94 -0.63 -19.40
CA LYS A 84 18.27 -0.76 -20.70
C LYS A 84 18.69 0.36 -21.65
#